data_AF-A0A525CM90-F1
#
_entry.id   AF-A0A525CM90-F1
#
_cell.length_a   1.000
_cell.length_b   1.000
_cell.length_c   1.000
_cell.angle_alpha   90.00
_cell.angle_beta   90.00
_cell.angle_gamma   90.00
#
_symmetry.space_group_name_H-M   'P 1'
#
loop_
_entity.id
_entity.type
_entity.pdbx_description
1 polymer ?
#
loop_
_entity_poly.entity_id
_entity_poly.type
_entity_poly.pdbx_seq_one_letter_code
_entity_poly.pdbx_strand_id
1 'polypeptide(L)'
;MPKTQKGFSTFLFLFGSVFFCVGTGIGIFVVLPDLRDWQQMKEWIPHQANIINVRLDESRGDDSTTYSVRATYVYTFEGKKFQNNRVTITGGSDNLGDYHHKMYRRLKKQYDDEEPIRIWLDSASPKNSVIDRDMRWGMFAFMGLFVFLFGGIGLVIMIVAIFSGKKDKNYQRIMNGETPKIRSNAMGKFIGAWLFSIIWNAIAAPASYFAYQQYLEKDEPLLLLMLIFIAAGIWLLFYAIRSTFEFVKFGRLELIPDPYPGSLGGNVGGTIKLNEEFDPSIKYKLVLSCVHIYYTSGGRNNSRTKHEELVWQREGFAKSESLDSYAKRGATKLEFCFDIPDNLPESSEGSDYHEWKLELTADLPGIDLEREFIIPVEKGVRKSSVNIQDAQVVLDAAEQEISESFLQISDTLDGIQFYYPPLKGGALYIFKLVTGLAFVGFLSWIGFSAASRVEEVSLFIMFFVAIFGLIVALGIGFSIYQLLHTLMVSIEGGKLISVSRVLFPIKISEIAVHEIRKVKKSRSMQMGNQGKTPVAYYKIEAFGDRGERVCVARGVKGEQLADAIIAKIKSYI
;
A
#
# COMPACT_ATOMS: atom_id res chain seq x y z
N MET A 1 14.21 22.21 -5.70
CA MET A 1 14.10 20.74 -5.50
C MET A 1 14.86 20.35 -4.24
N PRO A 2 14.17 19.91 -3.18
CA PRO A 2 14.83 19.43 -1.97
C PRO A 2 15.70 18.19 -2.29
N LYS A 3 16.89 18.11 -1.68
CA LYS A 3 17.89 17.04 -1.93
C LYS A 3 17.33 15.62 -1.69
N THR A 4 16.26 15.49 -0.91
CA THR A 4 15.64 14.23 -0.46
C THR A 4 14.80 13.55 -1.54
N GLN A 5 14.01 14.32 -2.29
CA GLN A 5 13.15 13.79 -3.34
C GLN A 5 13.94 13.44 -4.61
N LYS A 6 15.03 14.17 -4.87
CA LYS A 6 16.10 13.69 -5.77
C LYS A 6 16.66 12.37 -5.28
N GLY A 7 16.97 12.20 -3.99
CA GLY A 7 17.47 10.93 -3.44
C GLY A 7 16.51 9.75 -3.63
N PHE A 8 15.22 9.91 -3.30
CA PHE A 8 14.21 8.85 -3.49
C PHE A 8 13.91 8.56 -4.96
N SER A 9 13.79 9.60 -5.79
CA SER A 9 13.62 9.44 -7.24
C SER A 9 14.84 8.80 -7.89
N THR A 10 16.05 9.16 -7.49
CA THR A 10 17.30 8.56 -7.96
C THR A 10 17.40 7.11 -7.48
N PHE A 11 17.02 6.82 -6.23
CA PHE A 11 16.95 5.45 -5.72
C PHE A 11 15.96 4.61 -6.52
N LEU A 12 14.71 5.08 -6.72
CA LEU A 12 13.72 4.39 -7.55
C LEU A 12 14.21 4.19 -8.99
N PHE A 13 14.88 5.19 -9.56
CA PHE A 13 15.44 5.08 -10.90
C PHE A 13 16.57 4.03 -10.97
N LEU A 14 17.49 4.04 -10.01
CA LEU A 14 18.57 3.05 -9.91
C LEU A 14 18.00 1.65 -9.67
N PHE A 15 17.06 1.53 -8.75
CA PHE A 15 16.36 0.28 -8.47
C PHE A 15 15.67 -0.24 -9.73
N GLY A 16 14.83 0.56 -10.39
CA GLY A 16 14.18 0.22 -11.65
C GLY A 16 15.18 -0.14 -12.77
N SER A 17 16.33 0.54 -12.84
CA SER A 17 17.37 0.27 -13.84
C SER A 17 18.01 -1.11 -13.67
N VAL A 18 18.19 -1.59 -12.44
CA VAL A 18 18.74 -2.94 -12.18
C VAL A 18 17.79 -3.98 -12.77
N PHE A 19 16.49 -3.87 -12.46
CA PHE A 19 15.47 -4.77 -13.01
C PHE A 19 15.40 -4.67 -14.54
N PHE A 20 15.42 -3.45 -15.08
CA PHE A 20 15.41 -3.21 -16.52
C PHE A 20 16.61 -3.88 -17.21
N CYS A 21 17.82 -3.72 -16.66
CA CYS A 21 19.04 -4.32 -17.17
C CYS A 21 19.00 -5.85 -17.10
N VAL A 22 18.51 -6.43 -16.00
CA VAL A 22 18.37 -7.89 -15.87
C VAL A 22 17.40 -8.43 -16.94
N GLY A 23 16.19 -7.86 -17.05
CA GLY A 23 15.21 -8.30 -18.02
C GLY A 23 15.67 -8.13 -19.46
N THR A 24 16.28 -6.98 -19.77
CA THR A 24 16.86 -6.70 -21.10
C THR A 24 18.04 -7.63 -21.40
N GLY A 25 18.87 -7.93 -20.40
CA GLY A 25 19.97 -8.88 -20.51
C GLY A 25 19.50 -10.28 -20.84
N ILE A 26 18.50 -10.80 -20.11
CA ILE A 26 17.86 -12.09 -20.45
C ILE A 26 17.30 -12.05 -21.87
N GLY A 27 16.64 -10.94 -22.26
CA GLY A 27 16.10 -10.77 -23.60
C GLY A 27 17.17 -10.84 -24.69
N ILE A 28 18.26 -10.10 -24.54
CA ILE A 28 19.32 -9.97 -25.55
C ILE A 28 20.24 -11.19 -25.59
N PHE A 29 20.57 -11.78 -24.45
CA PHE A 29 21.59 -12.84 -24.35
C PHE A 29 21.02 -14.25 -24.28
N VAL A 30 19.73 -14.42 -23.97
CA VAL A 30 19.09 -15.74 -23.87
C VAL A 30 17.98 -15.89 -24.90
N VAL A 31 16.98 -15.00 -24.88
CA VAL A 31 15.77 -15.16 -25.71
C VAL A 31 16.03 -14.83 -27.19
N LEU A 32 16.75 -13.74 -27.48
CA LEU A 32 17.02 -13.30 -28.84
C LEU A 32 17.94 -14.24 -29.63
N PRO A 33 19.02 -14.81 -29.06
CA PRO A 33 19.85 -15.80 -29.73
C PRO A 33 19.06 -17.07 -30.05
N ASP A 34 18.26 -17.59 -29.11
CA ASP A 34 17.42 -18.76 -29.35
C ASP A 34 16.39 -18.52 -30.46
N LEU A 35 15.77 -17.34 -30.49
CA LEU A 35 14.83 -16.96 -31.54
C LEU A 35 15.52 -16.86 -32.91
N ARG A 36 16.72 -16.28 -32.96
CA ARG A 36 17.52 -16.17 -34.18
C ARG A 36 17.93 -17.54 -34.69
N ASP A 37 18.42 -18.41 -33.81
CA ASP A 37 18.84 -19.77 -34.14
C ASP A 37 17.66 -20.58 -34.66
N TRP A 38 16.51 -20.51 -33.98
CA TRP A 38 15.28 -21.15 -34.45
C TRP A 38 14.85 -20.69 -35.84
N GLN A 39 14.98 -19.39 -36.13
CA GLN A 39 14.64 -18.84 -37.45
C GLN A 39 15.61 -19.32 -38.52
N GLN A 40 16.92 -19.34 -38.25
CA GLN A 40 17.94 -19.83 -39.19
C GLN A 40 17.80 -21.34 -39.44
N MET A 41 17.50 -22.13 -38.42
CA MET A 41 17.35 -23.59 -38.52
C MET A 41 16.12 -24.05 -39.32
N LYS A 42 15.23 -23.14 -39.73
CA LYS A 42 14.13 -23.47 -40.65
C LYS A 42 14.63 -23.86 -42.03
N GLU A 43 15.73 -23.27 -42.47
CA GLU A 43 16.36 -23.49 -43.78
C GLU A 43 17.37 -24.65 -43.77
N TRP A 44 17.69 -25.20 -42.60
CA TRP A 44 18.65 -26.29 -42.47
C TRP A 44 18.11 -27.60 -43.06
N ILE A 45 19.02 -28.38 -43.65
CA ILE A 45 18.68 -29.63 -44.34
C ILE A 45 18.74 -30.82 -43.38
N PRO A 46 17.85 -31.81 -43.51
CA PRO A 46 17.91 -33.03 -42.71
C PRO A 46 19.07 -33.92 -43.18
N HIS A 47 19.84 -34.46 -42.23
CA HIS A 47 20.95 -35.39 -42.51
C HIS A 47 21.02 -36.49 -41.45
N GLN A 48 21.70 -37.60 -41.75
CA GLN A 48 21.88 -38.71 -40.82
C GLN A 48 23.24 -38.60 -40.09
N ALA A 49 23.25 -38.92 -38.80
CA ALA A 49 24.45 -38.92 -37.96
C ALA A 49 24.45 -40.11 -37.00
N ASN A 50 25.63 -40.54 -36.56
CA ASN A 50 25.77 -41.61 -35.58
C ASN A 50 26.16 -41.01 -34.22
N ILE A 51 25.47 -41.39 -33.16
CA ILE A 51 25.80 -40.98 -31.79
C ILE A 51 27.05 -41.73 -31.34
N ILE A 52 28.01 -41.03 -30.75
CA ILE A 52 29.20 -41.64 -30.12
C ILE A 52 29.15 -41.61 -28.60
N ASN A 53 28.38 -40.69 -28.01
CA ASN A 53 28.17 -40.59 -26.57
C ASN A 53 26.83 -39.93 -26.27
N VAL A 54 26.11 -40.42 -25.27
CA VAL A 54 24.88 -39.83 -24.75
C VAL A 54 24.83 -39.96 -23.23
N ARG A 55 24.53 -38.86 -22.54
CA ARG A 55 24.38 -38.81 -21.07
C ARG A 55 23.28 -37.84 -20.66
N LEU A 56 22.69 -38.11 -19.50
CA LEU A 56 21.82 -37.19 -18.78
C LEU A 56 22.61 -36.67 -17.58
N ASP A 57 22.91 -35.37 -17.57
CA ASP A 57 23.54 -34.75 -16.42
C ASP A 57 22.46 -34.28 -15.44
N GLU A 58 22.66 -34.60 -14.16
CA GLU A 58 21.83 -34.14 -13.06
C GLU A 58 22.65 -33.16 -12.21
N SER A 59 22.06 -32.02 -11.87
CA SER A 59 22.61 -31.08 -10.91
C SER A 59 21.61 -30.91 -9.78
N ARG A 60 21.93 -31.50 -8.62
CA ARG A 60 21.11 -31.41 -7.41
C ARG A 60 21.52 -30.17 -6.63
N GLY A 61 20.60 -29.21 -6.50
CA GLY A 61 20.68 -28.15 -5.50
C GLY A 61 19.82 -28.49 -4.28
N ASP A 62 19.92 -27.66 -3.25
CA ASP A 62 19.19 -27.84 -1.99
C ASP A 62 17.67 -27.92 -2.21
N ASP A 63 17.13 -27.12 -3.15
CA ASP A 63 15.69 -27.04 -3.39
C ASP A 63 15.20 -27.87 -4.59
N SER A 64 16.01 -28.00 -5.64
CA SER A 64 15.59 -28.61 -6.92
C SER A 64 16.72 -29.32 -7.67
N THR A 65 16.34 -30.30 -8.50
CA THR A 65 17.27 -30.99 -9.41
C THR A 65 17.05 -30.47 -10.82
N THR A 66 18.11 -30.00 -11.47
CA THR A 66 18.07 -29.63 -12.90
C THR A 66 18.72 -30.71 -13.75
N TYR A 67 18.22 -30.87 -14.97
CA TYR A 67 18.63 -31.91 -15.91
C TYR A 67 19.16 -31.28 -17.20
N SER A 68 20.14 -31.93 -17.83
CA SER A 68 20.61 -31.56 -19.16
C SER A 68 20.98 -32.81 -19.95
N VAL A 69 20.36 -33.00 -21.11
CA VAL A 69 20.78 -34.07 -22.03
C VAL A 69 21.99 -33.61 -22.86
N ARG A 70 23.09 -34.37 -22.80
CA ARG A 70 24.27 -34.15 -23.64
C ARG A 70 24.48 -35.36 -24.56
N ALA A 71 24.64 -35.10 -25.86
CA ALA A 71 24.99 -36.12 -26.83
C ALA A 71 26.07 -35.60 -27.78
N THR A 72 27.01 -36.46 -28.17
CA THR A 72 28.02 -36.17 -29.18
C THR A 72 27.77 -37.09 -30.36
N TYR A 73 27.79 -36.56 -31.59
CA TYR A 73 27.51 -37.30 -32.80
C TYR A 73 28.48 -36.94 -33.92
N VAL A 74 28.65 -37.88 -34.84
CA VAL A 74 29.51 -37.76 -36.02
C VAL A 74 28.71 -37.98 -37.29
N TYR A 75 29.04 -37.23 -38.34
CA TYR A 75 28.39 -37.32 -39.64
C TYR A 75 29.39 -36.99 -40.74
N THR A 76 29.08 -37.44 -41.96
CA THR A 76 29.87 -37.13 -43.14
C THR A 76 29.05 -36.30 -44.10
N PHE A 77 29.56 -35.15 -44.52
CA PHE A 77 28.92 -34.28 -45.51
C PHE A 77 29.96 -33.93 -46.59
N GLU A 78 29.61 -34.14 -47.86
CA GLU A 78 30.50 -33.94 -49.01
C GLU A 78 31.89 -34.62 -48.83
N GLY A 79 31.90 -35.84 -48.29
CA GLY A 79 33.12 -36.61 -48.05
C GLY A 79 33.98 -36.16 -46.86
N LYS A 80 33.61 -35.10 -46.14
CA LYS A 80 34.29 -34.62 -44.93
C LYS A 80 33.55 -35.09 -43.68
N LYS A 81 34.30 -35.59 -42.69
CA LYS A 81 33.76 -35.98 -41.38
C LYS A 81 33.68 -34.76 -40.47
N PHE A 82 32.55 -34.62 -39.79
CA PHE A 82 32.27 -33.59 -38.81
C PHE A 82 31.81 -34.22 -37.50
N GLN A 83 32.05 -33.50 -36.40
CA GLN A 83 31.62 -33.88 -35.05
C GLN A 83 30.96 -32.67 -34.40
N ASN A 84 29.84 -32.90 -33.73
CA ASN A 84 29.12 -31.86 -33.00
C ASN A 84 28.43 -32.46 -31.75
N ASN A 85 28.03 -31.61 -30.82
CA ASN A 85 27.39 -31.99 -29.56
C ASN A 85 26.10 -31.20 -29.24
N ARG A 86 25.62 -30.38 -30.18
CA ARG A 86 24.42 -29.57 -29.99
C ARG A 86 23.17 -30.43 -30.10
N VAL A 87 22.47 -30.64 -28.97
CA VAL A 87 21.24 -31.43 -28.92
C VAL A 87 20.02 -30.58 -29.26
N THR A 88 19.91 -29.37 -28.71
CA THR A 88 18.73 -28.50 -28.85
C THR A 88 19.13 -27.07 -29.18
N ILE A 89 18.15 -26.23 -29.54
CA ILE A 89 18.35 -24.78 -29.71
C ILE A 89 18.85 -24.16 -28.40
N THR A 90 18.09 -24.34 -27.32
CA THR A 90 18.37 -23.77 -25.99
C THR A 90 19.35 -24.65 -25.22
N GLY A 91 20.50 -24.09 -24.83
CA GLY A 91 21.46 -24.76 -23.97
C GLY A 91 21.09 -24.70 -22.48
N GLY A 92 21.83 -25.43 -21.65
CA GLY A 92 21.73 -25.36 -20.19
C GLY A 92 21.03 -26.56 -19.54
N SER A 93 20.94 -26.50 -18.22
CA SER A 93 20.14 -27.42 -17.41
C SER A 93 18.87 -26.74 -16.93
N ASP A 94 17.78 -27.50 -16.85
CA ASP A 94 16.51 -27.03 -16.32
C ASP A 94 15.69 -28.20 -15.76
N ASN A 95 14.64 -27.87 -15.01
CA ASN A 95 13.65 -28.82 -14.50
C ASN A 95 12.27 -28.60 -15.14
N LEU A 96 12.22 -27.96 -16.31
CA LEU A 96 10.95 -27.56 -16.92
C LEU A 96 10.39 -28.66 -17.83
N GLY A 97 9.45 -29.43 -17.27
CA GLY A 97 8.78 -30.54 -17.95
C GLY A 97 9.69 -31.76 -18.12
N ASP A 98 9.27 -32.71 -18.96
CA ASP A 98 9.94 -34.01 -19.10
C ASP A 98 10.84 -34.12 -20.35
N TYR A 99 11.18 -32.98 -20.96
CA TYR A 99 11.91 -32.90 -22.21
C TYR A 99 13.26 -33.63 -22.16
N HIS A 100 14.10 -33.33 -21.16
CA HIS A 100 15.45 -33.93 -21.06
C HIS A 100 15.39 -35.44 -20.92
N HIS A 101 14.44 -35.97 -20.13
CA HIS A 101 14.24 -37.40 -19.95
C HIS A 101 13.72 -38.08 -21.24
N LYS A 102 12.75 -37.47 -21.93
CA LYS A 102 12.24 -37.97 -23.21
C LYS A 102 13.34 -37.99 -24.28
N MET A 103 14.09 -36.90 -24.41
CA MET A 103 15.17 -36.79 -25.37
C MET A 103 16.29 -37.77 -25.05
N TYR A 104 16.70 -37.89 -23.78
CA TYR A 104 17.69 -38.88 -23.35
C TYR A 104 17.23 -40.31 -23.67
N ARG A 105 16.00 -40.70 -23.32
CA ARG A 105 15.47 -42.04 -23.65
C ARG A 105 15.49 -42.32 -25.15
N ARG A 106 15.13 -41.33 -25.99
CA ARG A 106 15.17 -41.44 -27.45
C ARG A 106 16.59 -41.66 -27.95
N LEU A 107 17.52 -40.79 -27.56
CA LEU A 107 18.91 -40.82 -28.03
C LEU A 107 19.67 -42.03 -27.47
N LYS A 108 19.39 -42.43 -26.24
CA LYS A 108 19.98 -43.62 -25.62
C LYS A 108 19.57 -44.89 -26.33
N LYS A 109 18.28 -45.03 -26.67
CA LYS A 109 17.80 -46.15 -27.48
C LYS A 109 18.50 -46.23 -28.83
N GLN A 110 18.56 -45.11 -29.58
CA GLN A 110 19.21 -45.09 -30.89
C GLN A 110 20.72 -45.37 -30.81
N TYR A 111 21.37 -44.94 -29.73
CA TYR A 111 22.77 -45.25 -29.47
C TYR A 111 22.99 -46.75 -29.18
N ASP A 112 22.13 -47.37 -28.36
CA ASP A 112 22.24 -48.79 -27.98
C ASP A 112 21.89 -49.73 -29.15
N ASP A 113 20.96 -49.31 -30.02
CA ASP A 113 20.54 -50.05 -31.21
C ASP A 113 21.46 -49.81 -32.44
N GLU A 114 22.52 -48.99 -32.29
CA GLU A 114 23.42 -48.52 -33.36
C GLU A 114 22.68 -47.89 -34.57
N GLU A 115 21.50 -47.31 -34.32
CA GLU A 115 20.68 -46.68 -35.34
C GLU A 115 21.11 -45.23 -35.61
N PRO A 116 21.14 -44.79 -36.88
CA PRO A 116 21.43 -43.41 -37.22
C PRO A 116 20.33 -42.47 -36.72
N ILE A 117 20.72 -41.29 -36.25
CA ILE A 117 19.82 -40.22 -35.84
C ILE A 117 19.68 -39.16 -36.93
N ARG A 118 18.49 -38.57 -36.99
CA ARG A 118 18.24 -37.38 -37.80
C ARG A 118 18.81 -36.14 -37.10
N ILE A 119 19.64 -35.41 -37.83
CA ILE A 119 20.13 -34.08 -37.47
C ILE A 119 19.69 -33.06 -38.52
N TRP A 120 19.79 -31.79 -38.17
CA TRP A 120 19.61 -30.67 -39.08
C TRP A 120 20.95 -29.99 -39.25
N LEU A 121 21.36 -29.78 -40.49
CA LEU A 121 22.67 -29.28 -40.88
C LEU A 121 22.53 -27.96 -41.65
N ASP A 122 23.40 -27.01 -41.33
CA ASP A 122 23.59 -25.80 -42.14
C ASP A 122 24.44 -26.12 -43.39
N SER A 123 23.85 -26.04 -44.58
CA SER A 123 24.58 -26.30 -45.83
C SER A 123 25.64 -25.24 -46.14
N ALA A 124 25.47 -24.00 -45.66
CA ALA A 124 26.44 -22.92 -45.85
C ALA A 124 27.63 -23.04 -44.87
N SER A 125 27.42 -23.67 -43.72
CA SER A 125 28.47 -23.95 -42.73
C SER A 125 28.29 -25.35 -42.12
N PRO A 126 28.75 -26.42 -42.80
CA PRO A 126 28.52 -27.81 -42.39
C PRO A 126 29.13 -28.23 -41.04
N LYS A 127 29.81 -27.33 -40.34
CA LYS A 127 30.20 -27.53 -38.93
C LYS A 127 29.03 -27.34 -37.97
N ASN A 128 28.01 -26.58 -38.36
CA ASN A 128 26.84 -26.27 -37.56
C ASN A 128 25.74 -27.31 -37.83
N SER A 129 25.37 -28.03 -36.78
CA SER A 129 24.26 -28.97 -36.79
C SER A 129 23.56 -29.03 -35.45
N VAL A 130 22.32 -29.55 -35.44
CA VAL A 130 21.52 -29.75 -34.23
C VAL A 130 20.67 -31.01 -34.36
N ILE A 131 20.48 -31.74 -33.26
CA ILE A 131 19.61 -32.94 -33.24
C ILE A 131 18.14 -32.53 -33.28
N ASP A 132 17.74 -31.62 -32.38
CA ASP A 132 16.38 -31.12 -32.26
C ASP A 132 16.32 -29.61 -32.52
N ARG A 133 15.69 -29.24 -33.64
CA ARG A 133 15.50 -27.84 -34.05
C ARG A 133 14.17 -27.25 -33.58
N ASP A 134 13.36 -28.01 -32.84
CA ASP A 134 12.07 -27.53 -32.39
C ASP A 134 12.24 -26.62 -31.17
N MET A 135 11.49 -25.52 -31.15
CA MET A 135 11.51 -24.59 -30.04
C MET A 135 10.79 -25.21 -28.84
N ARG A 136 11.44 -25.22 -27.67
CA ARG A 136 10.79 -25.54 -26.39
C ARG A 136 9.92 -24.36 -25.97
N TRP A 137 8.75 -24.20 -26.60
CA TRP A 137 7.85 -23.05 -26.40
C TRP A 137 7.49 -22.78 -24.94
N GLY A 138 7.38 -23.81 -24.10
CA GLY A 138 7.20 -23.64 -22.65
C GLY A 138 8.38 -22.92 -21.98
N MET A 139 9.62 -23.30 -22.31
CA MET A 139 10.84 -22.66 -21.82
C MET A 139 11.01 -21.25 -22.38
N PHE A 140 10.73 -21.08 -23.68
CA PHE A 140 10.76 -19.77 -24.33
C PHE A 140 9.75 -18.79 -23.70
N ALA A 141 8.51 -19.22 -23.49
CA ALA A 141 7.48 -18.41 -22.84
C ALA A 141 7.84 -18.09 -21.38
N PHE A 142 8.38 -19.06 -20.64
CA PHE A 142 8.87 -18.86 -19.28
C PHE A 142 9.98 -17.80 -19.23
N MET A 143 10.99 -17.88 -20.10
CA MET A 143 12.04 -16.85 -20.15
C MET A 143 11.51 -15.50 -20.65
N GLY A 144 10.61 -15.50 -21.63
CA GLY A 144 9.93 -14.30 -22.13
C GLY A 144 9.13 -13.58 -21.04
N LEU A 145 8.54 -14.32 -20.11
CA LEU A 145 7.88 -13.75 -18.93
C LEU A 145 8.89 -12.99 -18.06
N PHE A 146 10.08 -13.52 -17.78
CA PHE A 146 11.11 -12.78 -17.02
C PHE A 146 11.56 -11.50 -17.74
N VAL A 147 11.70 -11.54 -19.06
CA VAL A 147 12.01 -10.34 -19.86
C VAL A 147 10.92 -9.29 -19.70
N PHE A 148 9.65 -9.69 -19.81
CA PHE A 148 8.51 -8.79 -19.65
C PHE A 148 8.40 -8.24 -18.22
N LEU A 149 8.55 -9.10 -17.21
CA LEU A 149 8.48 -8.71 -15.80
C LEU A 149 9.63 -7.77 -15.45
N PHE A 150 10.86 -8.22 -15.54
CA PHE A 150 12.01 -7.43 -15.09
C PHE A 150 12.26 -6.23 -16.02
N GLY A 151 12.15 -6.42 -17.33
CA GLY A 151 12.32 -5.36 -18.32
C GLY A 151 11.17 -4.34 -18.29
N GLY A 152 9.93 -4.80 -18.47
CA GLY A 152 8.76 -3.92 -18.50
C GLY A 152 8.54 -3.18 -17.18
N ILE A 153 8.61 -3.87 -16.04
CA ILE A 153 8.43 -3.26 -14.71
C ILE A 153 9.58 -2.30 -14.41
N GLY A 154 10.82 -2.69 -14.70
CA GLY A 154 11.98 -1.82 -14.53
C GLY A 154 11.83 -0.50 -15.30
N LEU A 155 11.40 -0.57 -16.56
CA LEU A 155 11.10 0.60 -17.39
C LEU A 155 10.01 1.48 -16.77
N VAL A 156 8.91 0.88 -16.31
CA VAL A 156 7.79 1.60 -15.70
C VAL A 156 8.21 2.29 -14.40
N ILE A 157 8.99 1.62 -13.55
CA ILE A 157 9.54 2.23 -12.32
C ILE A 157 10.45 3.42 -12.68
N MET A 158 11.31 3.28 -13.69
CA MET A 158 12.16 4.38 -14.17
C MET A 158 11.34 5.56 -14.70
N ILE A 159 10.30 5.29 -15.48
CA ILE A 159 9.34 6.29 -15.97
C ILE A 159 8.69 7.01 -14.78
N VAL A 160 8.13 6.27 -13.82
CA VAL A 160 7.51 6.85 -12.62
C VAL A 160 8.51 7.68 -11.82
N ALA A 161 9.76 7.24 -11.68
CA ALA A 161 10.80 8.02 -11.03
C ALA A 161 11.01 9.37 -11.74
N ILE A 162 11.16 9.38 -13.07
CA ILE A 162 11.32 10.60 -13.86
C ILE A 162 10.11 11.53 -13.70
N PHE A 163 8.89 11.00 -13.72
CA PHE A 163 7.66 11.79 -13.59
C PHE A 163 7.35 12.21 -12.14
N SER A 164 7.90 11.52 -11.13
CA SER A 164 7.73 11.89 -9.72
C SER A 164 8.39 13.25 -9.40
N GLY A 165 9.44 13.64 -10.14
CA GLY A 165 10.00 14.99 -10.07
C GLY A 165 9.08 16.10 -10.57
N LYS A 166 7.99 15.79 -11.30
CA LYS A 166 6.97 16.77 -11.72
C LYS A 166 5.97 17.11 -10.61
N LYS A 167 5.78 16.24 -9.61
CA LYS A 167 4.93 16.55 -8.44
C LYS A 167 5.45 17.79 -7.71
N ASP A 168 6.77 17.92 -7.56
CA ASP A 168 7.41 19.12 -7.01
C ASP A 168 7.15 20.34 -7.86
N LYS A 169 7.31 20.24 -9.19
CA LYS A 169 7.03 21.38 -10.08
C LYS A 169 5.57 21.84 -9.97
N ASN A 170 4.63 20.93 -9.77
CA ASN A 170 3.23 21.30 -9.58
C ASN A 170 2.98 21.92 -8.20
N TYR A 171 3.59 21.40 -7.14
CA TYR A 171 3.57 22.03 -5.82
C TYR A 171 4.13 23.46 -5.87
N GLN A 172 5.27 23.64 -6.53
CA GLN A 172 5.93 24.94 -6.69
C GLN A 172 5.06 25.93 -7.46
N ARG A 173 4.38 25.46 -8.52
CA ARG A 173 3.38 26.26 -9.25
C ARG A 173 2.22 26.70 -8.37
N ILE A 174 1.77 25.82 -7.48
CA ILE A 174 0.72 26.13 -6.50
C ILE A 174 1.23 27.13 -5.46
N MET A 175 2.46 27.01 -4.98
CA MET A 175 3.05 27.93 -3.99
C MET A 175 3.33 29.31 -4.59
N ASN A 176 3.85 29.37 -5.82
CA ASN A 176 4.15 30.62 -6.54
C ASN A 176 2.92 31.35 -7.08
N GLY A 177 1.73 30.76 -6.94
CA GLY A 177 0.50 31.33 -7.46
C GLY A 177 0.31 31.23 -8.98
N GLU A 178 1.10 30.38 -9.68
CA GLU A 178 1.07 30.24 -11.14
C GLU A 178 -0.19 29.51 -11.66
N THR A 179 -0.95 28.87 -10.76
CA THR A 179 -2.16 28.13 -11.12
C THR A 179 -3.36 28.63 -10.30
N PRO A 180 -4.39 29.23 -10.92
CA PRO A 180 -5.59 29.70 -10.21
C PRO A 180 -6.50 28.55 -9.73
N LYS A 181 -6.17 27.31 -10.10
CA LYS A 181 -6.94 26.11 -9.76
C LYS A 181 -6.02 25.01 -9.24
N ILE A 182 -6.35 24.49 -8.06
CA ILE A 182 -5.63 23.40 -7.42
C ILE A 182 -6.34 22.09 -7.76
N ARG A 183 -5.59 21.10 -8.27
CA ARG A 183 -6.14 19.78 -8.63
C ARG A 183 -5.95 18.77 -7.49
N SER A 184 -6.96 17.92 -7.30
CA SER A 184 -6.87 16.81 -6.33
C SER A 184 -5.83 15.76 -6.69
N ASN A 185 -5.33 15.04 -5.68
CA ASN A 185 -4.31 14.00 -5.82
C ASN A 185 -4.82 12.64 -6.39
N ALA A 186 -6.10 12.55 -6.75
CA ALA A 186 -6.79 11.31 -7.14
C ALA A 186 -6.11 10.57 -8.31
N MET A 187 -5.54 11.30 -9.29
CA MET A 187 -4.86 10.68 -10.42
C MET A 187 -3.62 9.87 -9.99
N GLY A 188 -2.85 10.39 -9.05
CA GLY A 188 -1.66 9.71 -8.56
C GLY A 188 -2.01 8.45 -7.77
N LYS A 189 -3.10 8.50 -7.00
CA LYS A 189 -3.59 7.37 -6.18
C LYS A 189 -3.96 6.16 -7.05
N PHE A 190 -4.82 6.34 -8.06
CA PHE A 190 -5.26 5.19 -8.88
C PHE A 190 -4.14 4.60 -9.75
N ILE A 191 -3.27 5.46 -10.33
CA ILE A 191 -2.13 4.97 -11.13
C ILE A 191 -1.18 4.17 -10.24
N GLY A 192 -0.86 4.70 -9.05
CA GLY A 192 0.00 3.99 -8.09
C GLY A 192 -0.59 2.63 -7.67
N ALA A 193 -1.90 2.58 -7.43
CA ALA A 193 -2.60 1.34 -7.08
C ALA A 193 -2.49 0.28 -8.19
N TRP A 194 -2.76 0.63 -9.44
CA TRP A 194 -2.63 -0.29 -10.58
C TRP A 194 -1.21 -0.76 -10.80
N LEU A 195 -0.23 0.15 -10.75
CA LEU A 195 1.17 -0.19 -10.92
C LEU A 195 1.62 -1.21 -9.87
N PHE A 196 1.34 -0.94 -8.59
CA PHE A 196 1.72 -1.85 -7.52
C PHE A 196 0.99 -3.20 -7.62
N SER A 197 -0.30 -3.17 -7.95
CA SER A 197 -1.11 -4.38 -8.13
C SER A 197 -0.61 -5.26 -9.28
N ILE A 198 -0.30 -4.68 -10.44
CA ILE A 198 0.20 -5.41 -11.61
C ILE A 198 1.55 -6.04 -11.27
N ILE A 199 2.48 -5.26 -10.72
CA ILE A 199 3.83 -5.73 -10.37
C ILE A 199 3.75 -6.89 -9.38
N TRP A 200 2.96 -6.73 -8.31
CA TRP A 200 2.79 -7.77 -7.30
C TRP A 200 2.26 -9.07 -7.91
N ASN A 201 1.16 -9.00 -8.67
CA ASN A 201 0.53 -10.18 -9.24
C ASN A 201 1.39 -10.86 -10.31
N ALA A 202 2.16 -10.07 -11.07
CA ALA A 202 3.00 -10.59 -12.13
C ALA A 202 4.23 -11.36 -11.57
N ILE A 203 4.62 -11.10 -10.32
CA ILE A 203 5.61 -11.91 -9.57
C ILE A 203 4.90 -13.06 -8.83
N ALA A 204 3.80 -12.76 -8.14
CA ALA A 204 3.09 -13.69 -7.27
C ALA A 204 2.55 -14.90 -8.04
N ALA A 205 1.90 -14.70 -9.19
CA ALA A 205 1.21 -15.78 -9.89
C ALA A 205 2.18 -16.84 -10.46
N PRO A 206 3.27 -16.47 -11.16
CA PRO A 206 4.26 -17.45 -11.63
C PRO A 206 4.96 -18.15 -10.47
N ALA A 207 5.41 -17.40 -9.46
CA ALA A 207 6.06 -17.98 -8.29
C ALA A 207 5.15 -19.00 -7.60
N SER A 208 3.86 -18.69 -7.48
CA SER A 208 2.87 -19.59 -6.89
C SER A 208 2.62 -20.83 -7.75
N TYR A 209 2.61 -20.69 -9.08
CA TYR A 209 2.48 -21.85 -9.97
C TYR A 209 3.68 -22.80 -9.85
N PHE A 210 4.91 -22.28 -9.84
CA PHE A 210 6.11 -23.12 -9.74
C PHE A 210 6.25 -23.79 -8.38
N ALA A 211 6.01 -23.06 -7.30
CA ALA A 211 6.06 -23.67 -5.98
C ALA A 211 4.87 -24.63 -5.75
N TYR A 212 3.71 -24.45 -6.40
CA TYR A 212 2.65 -25.47 -6.42
C TYR A 212 3.09 -26.77 -7.10
N GLN A 213 3.78 -26.68 -8.25
CA GLN A 213 4.34 -27.87 -8.91
C GLN A 213 5.34 -28.60 -8.00
N GLN A 214 6.19 -27.86 -7.28
CA GLN A 214 7.14 -28.42 -6.33
C GLN A 214 6.46 -29.05 -5.10
N TYR A 215 5.34 -28.49 -4.64
CA TYR A 215 4.53 -29.07 -3.56
C TYR A 215 4.00 -30.46 -3.94
N LEU A 216 3.47 -30.62 -5.16
CA LEU A 216 2.98 -31.91 -5.65
C LEU A 216 4.06 -33.00 -5.69
N GLU A 217 5.34 -32.61 -5.82
CA GLU A 217 6.46 -33.54 -5.91
C GLU A 217 7.11 -33.87 -4.55
N LYS A 218 7.12 -32.93 -3.59
CA LYS A 218 7.93 -33.05 -2.35
C LYS A 218 7.17 -32.85 -1.03
N ASP A 219 5.85 -32.63 -1.04
CA ASP A 219 5.02 -32.41 0.17
C ASP A 219 5.63 -31.35 1.13
N GLU A 220 5.99 -30.21 0.53
CA GLU A 220 6.62 -29.06 1.19
C GLU A 220 5.57 -28.04 1.72
N PRO A 221 5.63 -27.60 2.99
CA PRO A 221 4.61 -26.73 3.60
C PRO A 221 4.58 -25.28 3.07
N LEU A 222 5.32 -24.95 2.01
CA LEU A 222 5.36 -23.64 1.33
C LEU A 222 4.01 -23.22 0.70
N LEU A 223 3.05 -24.14 0.55
CA LEU A 223 1.72 -23.91 -0.06
C LEU A 223 0.95 -22.73 0.55
N LEU A 224 0.98 -22.58 1.87
CA LEU A 224 0.19 -21.55 2.54
C LEU A 224 0.82 -20.15 2.44
N LEU A 225 2.15 -20.05 2.36
CA LEU A 225 2.84 -18.79 2.09
C LEU A 225 2.44 -18.26 0.70
N MET A 226 2.31 -19.15 -0.28
CA MET A 226 1.82 -18.80 -1.62
C MET A 226 0.38 -18.27 -1.60
N LEU A 227 -0.52 -18.92 -0.83
CA LEU A 227 -1.91 -18.48 -0.71
C LEU A 227 -2.01 -17.08 -0.12
N ILE A 228 -1.17 -16.73 0.86
CA ILE A 228 -1.10 -15.36 1.40
C ILE A 228 -0.64 -14.38 0.32
N PHE A 229 0.37 -14.76 -0.46
CA PHE A 229 0.91 -13.91 -1.53
C PHE A 229 -0.11 -13.66 -2.65
N ILE A 230 -0.90 -14.68 -3.02
CA ILE A 230 -2.02 -14.59 -3.97
C ILE A 230 -3.16 -13.75 -3.39
N ALA A 231 -3.54 -13.99 -2.13
CA ALA A 231 -4.60 -13.23 -1.46
C ALA A 231 -4.26 -11.74 -1.37
N ALA A 232 -2.99 -11.41 -1.06
CA ALA A 232 -2.49 -10.04 -1.12
C ALA A 232 -2.61 -9.46 -2.53
N GLY A 233 -2.29 -10.24 -3.57
CA GLY A 233 -2.46 -9.85 -4.97
C GLY A 233 -3.91 -9.56 -5.36
N ILE A 234 -4.85 -10.38 -4.92
CA ILE A 234 -6.30 -10.19 -5.14
C ILE A 234 -6.79 -8.94 -4.40
N TRP A 235 -6.36 -8.72 -3.16
CA TRP A 235 -6.71 -7.53 -2.40
C TRP A 235 -6.19 -6.25 -3.06
N LEU A 236 -4.96 -6.27 -3.57
CA LEU A 236 -4.39 -5.14 -4.32
C LEU A 236 -5.15 -4.85 -5.61
N LEU A 237 -5.58 -5.89 -6.33
CA LEU A 237 -6.44 -5.74 -7.51
C LEU A 237 -7.78 -5.12 -7.14
N PHE A 238 -8.43 -5.60 -6.08
CA PHE A 238 -9.66 -5.03 -5.56
C PHE A 238 -9.48 -3.55 -5.20
N TYR A 239 -8.39 -3.19 -4.52
CA TYR A 239 -8.07 -1.81 -4.18
C TYR A 239 -7.86 -0.93 -5.43
N ALA A 240 -7.13 -1.43 -6.43
CA ALA A 240 -6.91 -0.72 -7.69
C ALA A 240 -8.22 -0.50 -8.47
N ILE A 241 -9.09 -1.51 -8.51
CA ILE A 241 -10.42 -1.44 -9.11
C ILE A 241 -11.30 -0.41 -8.37
N ARG A 242 -11.37 -0.48 -7.03
CA ARG A 242 -12.10 0.51 -6.21
C ARG A 242 -11.62 1.94 -6.49
N SER A 243 -10.29 2.15 -6.50
CA SER A 243 -9.70 3.46 -6.80
C SER A 243 -10.01 3.95 -8.22
N THR A 244 -10.19 3.01 -9.17
CA THR A 244 -10.61 3.33 -10.55
C THR A 244 -12.05 3.81 -10.60
N PHE A 245 -12.98 3.10 -9.94
CA PHE A 245 -14.37 3.54 -9.86
C PHE A 245 -14.50 4.91 -9.22
N GLU A 246 -13.71 5.17 -8.17
CA GLU A 246 -13.66 6.46 -7.49
C GLU A 246 -13.17 7.57 -8.44
N PHE A 247 -12.15 7.30 -9.25
CA PHE A 247 -11.64 8.24 -10.24
C PHE A 247 -12.59 8.45 -11.42
N VAL A 248 -13.25 7.40 -11.91
CA VAL A 248 -14.21 7.48 -13.01
C VAL A 248 -15.46 8.26 -12.61
N LYS A 249 -15.97 8.04 -11.39
CA LYS A 249 -17.17 8.72 -10.88
C LYS A 249 -16.92 10.22 -10.69
N PHE A 250 -15.96 10.60 -9.85
CA PHE A 250 -15.78 12.02 -9.48
C PHE A 250 -14.74 12.76 -10.32
N GLY A 251 -13.89 12.05 -11.08
CA GLY A 251 -12.84 12.66 -11.89
C GLY A 251 -11.78 13.40 -11.06
N ARG A 252 -11.12 14.35 -11.74
CA ARG A 252 -10.15 15.28 -11.12
C ARG A 252 -10.89 16.51 -10.65
N LEU A 253 -11.21 16.56 -9.37
CA LEU A 253 -11.78 17.76 -8.78
C LEU A 253 -10.80 18.93 -8.83
N GLU A 254 -11.32 20.12 -9.11
CA GLU A 254 -10.62 21.40 -9.11
C GLU A 254 -11.12 22.26 -7.95
N LEU A 255 -10.20 22.70 -7.09
CA LEU A 255 -10.41 23.68 -6.04
C LEU A 255 -10.02 25.06 -6.58
N ILE A 256 -10.92 26.03 -6.43
CA ILE A 256 -10.69 27.45 -6.69
C ILE A 256 -10.55 28.12 -5.30
N PRO A 257 -9.33 28.38 -4.83
CA PRO A 257 -9.09 28.99 -3.52
C PRO A 257 -9.49 30.47 -3.51
N ASP A 258 -10.06 30.91 -2.39
CA ASP A 258 -10.42 32.29 -2.12
C ASP A 258 -10.32 32.60 -0.61
N PRO A 259 -9.31 33.36 -0.15
CA PRO A 259 -8.26 34.02 -0.91
C PRO A 259 -7.14 33.05 -1.36
N TYR A 260 -6.32 33.49 -2.31
CA TYR A 260 -5.16 32.74 -2.79
C TYR A 260 -3.87 33.60 -2.75
N PRO A 261 -2.82 33.18 -2.03
CA PRO A 261 -2.80 32.13 -1.01
C PRO A 261 -3.76 32.40 0.16
N GLY A 262 -4.10 31.34 0.87
CA GLY A 262 -4.82 31.38 2.13
C GLY A 262 -4.12 32.25 3.18
N SER A 263 -4.87 32.75 4.17
CA SER A 263 -4.38 33.79 5.07
C SER A 263 -4.38 33.39 6.55
N LEU A 264 -3.21 33.40 7.20
CA LEU A 264 -3.07 33.15 8.66
C LEU A 264 -3.48 34.39 9.46
N GLY A 265 -4.48 34.25 10.35
CA GLY A 265 -5.15 35.39 10.98
C GLY A 265 -6.32 35.96 10.16
N GLY A 266 -6.58 35.37 9.00
CA GLY A 266 -7.75 35.61 8.16
C GLY A 266 -8.42 34.29 7.82
N ASN A 267 -8.72 34.08 6.54
CA ASN A 267 -9.53 32.96 6.10
C ASN A 267 -8.79 32.07 5.08
N VAL A 268 -9.08 30.78 5.14
CA VAL A 268 -8.82 29.82 4.05
C VAL A 268 -10.16 29.30 3.58
N GLY A 269 -10.54 29.71 2.38
CA GLY A 269 -11.79 29.31 1.77
C GLY A 269 -11.62 29.00 0.29
N GLY A 270 -12.74 28.65 -0.32
CA GLY A 270 -12.78 28.43 -1.76
C GLY A 270 -14.01 27.65 -2.20
N THR A 271 -13.99 27.33 -3.49
CA THR A 271 -15.06 26.60 -4.16
C THR A 271 -14.52 25.32 -4.80
N ILE A 272 -15.18 24.20 -4.59
CA ILE A 272 -14.92 22.93 -5.27
C ILE A 272 -16.11 22.62 -6.18
N LYS A 273 -15.84 22.29 -7.44
CA LYS A 273 -16.87 21.86 -8.39
C LYS A 273 -16.93 20.34 -8.43
N LEU A 274 -18.08 19.76 -8.06
CA LEU A 274 -18.33 18.33 -8.09
C LEU A 274 -19.07 17.93 -9.36
N ASN A 275 -18.69 16.79 -9.91
CA ASN A 275 -19.32 16.20 -11.08
C ASN A 275 -20.48 15.24 -10.70
N GLU A 276 -21.26 15.60 -9.69
CA GLU A 276 -22.40 14.82 -9.19
C GLU A 276 -23.65 15.68 -9.14
N GLU A 277 -24.82 15.03 -9.23
CA GLU A 277 -26.12 15.67 -9.04
C GLU A 277 -26.24 16.23 -7.61
N PHE A 278 -26.90 17.38 -7.49
CA PHE A 278 -27.08 18.02 -6.19
C PHE A 278 -28.09 17.24 -5.36
N ASP A 279 -27.63 16.73 -4.22
CA ASP A 279 -28.47 16.13 -3.20
C ASP A 279 -28.32 16.93 -1.89
N PRO A 280 -29.39 17.56 -1.40
CA PRO A 280 -29.35 18.36 -0.18
C PRO A 280 -29.17 17.52 1.10
N SER A 281 -29.39 16.20 1.04
CA SER A 281 -29.21 15.31 2.18
C SER A 281 -27.74 14.95 2.44
N ILE A 282 -26.89 15.11 1.43
CA ILE A 282 -25.48 14.70 1.50
C ILE A 282 -24.65 15.80 2.15
N LYS A 283 -23.99 15.45 3.26
CA LYS A 283 -23.07 16.33 3.97
C LYS A 283 -21.65 16.10 3.48
N TYR A 284 -20.99 17.18 3.08
CA TYR A 284 -19.61 17.17 2.60
C TYR A 284 -18.68 17.61 3.72
N LYS A 285 -18.02 16.66 4.36
CA LYS A 285 -17.07 16.92 5.43
C LYS A 285 -15.74 17.38 4.85
N LEU A 286 -15.19 18.45 5.41
CA LEU A 286 -13.92 19.04 5.06
C LEU A 286 -12.99 19.03 6.28
N VAL A 287 -11.74 18.66 6.08
CA VAL A 287 -10.72 18.68 7.14
C VAL A 287 -9.51 19.45 6.63
N LEU A 288 -9.27 20.63 7.20
CA LEU A 288 -8.10 21.44 6.92
C LEU A 288 -7.02 21.12 7.96
N SER A 289 -5.83 20.76 7.51
CA SER A 289 -4.73 20.36 8.39
C SER A 289 -3.42 21.04 8.00
N CYS A 290 -2.66 21.45 9.01
CA CYS A 290 -1.27 21.84 8.88
C CYS A 290 -0.39 20.68 9.35
N VAL A 291 0.45 20.17 8.44
CA VAL A 291 1.32 19.02 8.68
C VAL A 291 2.77 19.47 8.54
N HIS A 292 3.55 19.23 9.59
CA HIS A 292 5.00 19.41 9.59
C HIS A 292 5.66 18.18 8.96
N ILE A 293 6.44 18.42 7.91
CA ILE A 293 7.11 17.39 7.14
C ILE A 293 8.61 17.56 7.32
N TYR A 294 9.24 16.56 7.94
CA TYR A 294 10.68 16.51 8.13
C TYR A 294 11.26 15.15 7.72
N TYR A 295 12.57 15.13 7.44
CA TYR A 295 13.28 13.92 7.05
C TYR A 295 14.35 13.56 8.09
N THR A 296 14.32 12.33 8.60
CA THR A 296 15.39 11.81 9.47
C THR A 296 16.34 10.95 8.65
N SER A 297 17.64 11.02 8.94
CA SER A 297 18.66 10.17 8.30
C SER A 297 18.90 8.91 9.11
N GLY A 298 18.60 7.75 8.53
CA GLY A 298 19.01 6.45 9.06
C GLY A 298 20.50 6.22 8.81
N GLY A 299 21.24 5.84 9.85
CA GLY A 299 22.68 5.62 9.80
C GLY A 299 23.15 4.62 8.73
N ARG A 300 24.43 4.76 8.37
CA ARG A 300 25.26 4.00 7.40
C ARG A 300 24.83 3.98 5.92
N ASN A 301 23.55 4.08 5.59
CA ASN A 301 23.09 4.00 4.18
C ASN A 301 22.41 5.23 3.61
N ASN A 302 22.50 6.39 4.28
CA ASN A 302 21.99 7.68 3.79
C ASN A 302 20.49 7.64 3.39
N SER A 303 19.74 6.65 3.89
CA SER A 303 18.30 6.54 3.69
C SER A 303 17.63 7.60 4.54
N ARG A 304 16.82 8.45 3.90
CA ARG A 304 16.06 9.50 4.59
C ARG A 304 14.61 9.08 4.68
N THR A 305 14.11 8.89 5.90
CA THR A 305 12.72 8.53 6.15
C THR A 305 11.90 9.81 6.26
N LYS A 306 10.80 9.90 5.51
CA LYS A 306 9.84 11.01 5.60
C LYS A 306 8.96 10.81 6.83
N HIS A 307 8.87 11.82 7.67
CA HIS A 307 7.94 11.89 8.79
C HIS A 307 6.89 12.98 8.53
N GLU A 308 5.66 12.71 8.94
CA GLU A 308 4.54 13.67 8.87
C GLU A 308 3.95 13.82 10.29
N GLU A 309 4.10 15.01 10.86
CA GLU A 309 3.58 15.35 12.18
C GLU A 309 2.44 16.36 12.04
N LEU A 310 1.31 16.09 12.69
CA LEU A 310 0.17 17.00 12.62
C LEU A 310 0.43 18.20 13.55
N VAL A 311 0.49 19.41 13.02
CA VAL A 311 0.63 20.64 13.81
C VAL A 311 -0.74 21.15 14.23
N TRP A 312 -1.67 21.25 13.29
CA TRP A 312 -3.01 21.80 13.52
C TRP A 312 -4.03 21.13 12.60
N GLN A 313 -5.29 21.02 13.06
CA GLN A 313 -6.38 20.45 12.28
C GLN A 313 -7.71 21.09 12.67
N ARG A 314 -8.54 21.41 11.68
CA ARG A 314 -9.91 21.87 11.88
C ARG A 314 -10.84 21.17 10.90
N GLU A 315 -11.97 20.74 11.43
CA GLU A 315 -13.02 20.10 10.66
C GLU A 315 -14.08 21.14 10.29
N GLY A 316 -14.85 20.89 9.25
CA GLY A 316 -15.92 21.77 8.80
C GLY A 316 -16.77 21.07 7.77
N PHE A 317 -17.87 21.70 7.39
CA PHE A 317 -18.77 21.18 6.38
C PHE A 317 -18.89 22.19 5.26
N ALA A 318 -18.87 21.69 4.01
CA ALA A 318 -19.08 22.54 2.86
C ALA A 318 -20.58 22.84 2.71
N LYS A 319 -20.90 24.09 2.36
CA LYS A 319 -22.22 24.44 1.87
C LYS A 319 -22.33 23.94 0.43
N SER A 320 -23.30 23.05 0.17
CA SER A 320 -23.58 22.55 -1.17
C SER A 320 -24.68 23.38 -1.83
N GLU A 321 -24.49 23.73 -3.10
CA GLU A 321 -25.47 24.43 -3.92
C GLU A 321 -25.56 23.79 -5.31
N SER A 322 -26.77 23.75 -5.88
CA SER A 322 -26.98 23.28 -7.25
C SER A 322 -26.50 24.33 -8.24
N LEU A 323 -25.65 23.92 -9.18
CA LEU A 323 -25.15 24.73 -10.28
C LEU A 323 -25.99 24.46 -11.54
N ASP A 324 -26.99 25.32 -11.81
CA ASP A 324 -27.90 25.32 -12.97
C ASP A 324 -28.42 23.96 -13.51
N SER A 325 -29.75 23.81 -13.51
CA SER A 325 -30.51 22.59 -13.83
C SER A 325 -30.28 21.97 -15.23
N TYR A 326 -29.45 22.59 -16.09
CA TYR A 326 -29.15 22.13 -17.45
C TYR A 326 -27.72 21.59 -17.63
N ALA A 327 -26.84 21.70 -16.63
CA ALA A 327 -25.47 21.21 -16.72
C ALA A 327 -25.39 19.71 -16.36
N LYS A 328 -25.31 18.83 -17.38
CA LYS A 328 -25.12 17.37 -17.19
C LYS A 328 -23.80 16.96 -16.51
N ARG A 329 -22.87 17.90 -16.29
CA ARG A 329 -21.58 17.70 -15.60
C ARG A 329 -21.26 18.94 -14.77
N GLY A 330 -20.87 18.77 -13.51
CA GLY A 330 -20.52 19.88 -12.63
C GLY A 330 -21.70 20.50 -11.85
N ALA A 331 -22.78 19.75 -11.63
CA ALA A 331 -24.06 20.26 -11.11
C ALA A 331 -24.04 20.62 -9.61
N THR A 332 -22.97 20.30 -8.87
CA THR A 332 -22.87 20.63 -7.44
C THR A 332 -21.66 21.52 -7.19
N LYS A 333 -21.91 22.68 -6.58
CA LYS A 333 -20.91 23.62 -6.09
C LYS A 333 -20.77 23.43 -4.59
N LEU A 334 -19.54 23.21 -4.12
CA LEU A 334 -19.22 23.19 -2.69
C LEU A 334 -18.45 24.45 -2.33
N GLU A 335 -18.92 25.17 -1.33
CA GLU A 335 -18.24 26.33 -0.78
C GLU A 335 -17.82 26.05 0.65
N PHE A 336 -16.64 26.54 1.04
CA PHE A 336 -16.15 26.43 2.41
C PHE A 336 -15.31 27.63 2.79
N CYS A 337 -15.25 27.91 4.09
CA CYS A 337 -14.43 28.95 4.66
C CYS A 337 -14.02 28.59 6.10
N PHE A 338 -12.72 28.59 6.37
CA PHE A 338 -12.14 28.35 7.68
C PHE A 338 -11.45 29.61 8.19
N ASP A 339 -11.74 30.01 9.43
CA ASP A 339 -10.95 31.03 10.12
C ASP A 339 -9.71 30.39 10.72
N ILE A 340 -8.54 31.01 10.50
CA ILE A 340 -7.26 30.44 10.92
C ILE A 340 -6.57 31.38 11.93
N PRO A 341 -6.08 30.86 13.07
CA PRO A 341 -5.23 31.61 13.98
C PRO A 341 -3.97 32.18 13.31
N ASP A 342 -3.50 33.33 13.78
CA ASP A 342 -2.29 34.01 13.27
C ASP A 342 -0.97 33.34 13.72
N ASN A 343 -1.02 32.51 14.76
CA ASN A 343 0.14 31.88 15.41
C ASN A 343 0.60 30.57 14.75
N LEU A 344 0.04 30.20 13.60
CA LEU A 344 0.35 28.96 12.88
C LEU A 344 1.45 29.15 11.83
N PRO A 345 2.15 28.08 11.42
CA PRO A 345 3.23 28.19 10.45
C PRO A 345 2.68 28.35 9.02
N GLU A 346 3.39 29.16 8.23
CA GLU A 346 3.12 29.35 6.80
C GLU A 346 3.54 28.14 5.97
N SER A 347 2.96 28.03 4.77
CA SER A 347 3.37 27.03 3.81
C SER A 347 4.80 27.31 3.36
N SER A 348 5.68 26.33 3.47
CA SER A 348 7.09 26.50 3.16
C SER A 348 7.63 25.36 2.32
N GLU A 349 8.89 25.48 1.90
CA GLU A 349 9.59 24.50 1.08
C GLU A 349 10.92 24.10 1.72
N GLY A 350 11.30 22.83 1.63
CA GLY A 350 12.61 22.39 2.08
C GLY A 350 12.69 20.93 2.50
N SER A 351 13.69 20.61 3.32
CA SER A 351 13.80 19.34 4.05
C SER A 351 13.05 19.35 5.39
N ASP A 352 12.58 20.51 5.81
CA ASP A 352 11.81 20.74 7.02
C ASP A 352 10.84 21.86 6.66
N TYR A 353 9.57 21.52 6.49
CA TYR A 353 8.57 22.46 5.98
C TYR A 353 7.17 22.11 6.49
N HIS A 354 6.26 23.08 6.37
CA HIS A 354 4.85 22.92 6.73
C HIS A 354 3.99 22.89 5.47
N GLU A 355 3.13 21.89 5.38
CA GLU A 355 2.20 21.71 4.27
C GLU A 355 0.77 21.79 4.78
N TRP A 356 -0.06 22.56 4.08
CA TRP A 356 -1.48 22.69 4.37
C TRP A 356 -2.30 21.81 3.42
N LYS A 357 -3.05 20.87 4.00
CA LYS A 357 -3.85 19.87 3.29
C LYS A 357 -5.33 20.08 3.59
N LEU A 358 -6.16 20.12 2.55
CA LEU A 358 -7.60 20.07 2.66
C LEU A 358 -8.10 18.72 2.18
N GLU A 359 -8.74 17.97 3.08
CA GLU A 359 -9.43 16.74 2.75
C GLU A 359 -10.92 16.99 2.61
N LEU A 360 -11.54 16.34 1.62
CA LEU A 360 -12.97 16.33 1.36
C LEU A 360 -13.46 14.88 1.41
N THR A 361 -14.40 14.59 2.29
CA THR A 361 -15.03 13.27 2.45
C THR A 361 -16.55 13.39 2.43
N ALA A 362 -17.24 12.51 1.70
CA ALA A 362 -18.70 12.41 1.75
C ALA A 362 -19.17 10.98 1.49
N ASP A 363 -20.17 10.54 2.25
CA ASP A 363 -20.82 9.24 2.07
C ASP A 363 -21.87 9.37 0.96
N LEU A 364 -21.62 8.68 -0.15
CA LEU A 364 -22.43 8.76 -1.37
C LEU A 364 -22.91 7.36 -1.74
N PRO A 365 -24.09 7.22 -2.36
CA PRO A 365 -24.55 5.93 -2.87
C PRO A 365 -23.50 5.29 -3.80
N GLY A 366 -23.13 4.05 -3.48
CA GLY A 366 -22.14 3.26 -4.21
C GLY A 366 -20.71 3.43 -3.70
N ILE A 367 -20.06 4.52 -4.07
CA ILE A 367 -18.66 4.79 -3.68
C ILE A 367 -18.54 6.16 -3.03
N ASP A 368 -17.89 6.17 -1.88
CA ASP A 368 -17.63 7.34 -1.06
C ASP A 368 -16.67 8.30 -1.78
N LEU A 369 -16.88 9.60 -1.60
CA LEU A 369 -16.00 10.63 -2.12
C LEU A 369 -14.84 10.84 -1.12
N GLU A 370 -13.60 10.74 -1.59
CA GLU A 370 -12.41 11.08 -0.81
C GLU A 370 -11.41 11.87 -1.66
N ARG A 371 -11.15 13.14 -1.35
CA ARG A 371 -10.23 13.99 -2.13
C ARG A 371 -9.32 14.78 -1.21
N GLU A 372 -8.07 14.93 -1.63
CA GLU A 372 -7.08 15.74 -0.92
C GLU A 372 -6.51 16.80 -1.87
N PHE A 373 -6.39 18.03 -1.36
CA PHE A 373 -5.83 19.20 -2.02
C PHE A 373 -4.73 19.81 -1.17
N ILE A 374 -3.70 20.34 -1.80
CA ILE A 374 -2.63 21.10 -1.14
C ILE A 374 -2.88 22.57 -1.37
N ILE A 375 -3.01 23.35 -0.30
CA ILE A 375 -3.38 24.78 -0.35
C ILE A 375 -2.19 25.61 0.14
N PRO A 376 -1.75 26.64 -0.60
CA PRO A 376 -0.74 27.57 -0.09
C PRO A 376 -1.39 28.50 0.93
N VAL A 377 -0.71 28.70 2.06
CA VAL A 377 -1.16 29.53 3.17
C VAL A 377 0.00 30.42 3.63
N GLU A 378 -0.24 31.72 3.72
CA GLU A 378 0.74 32.75 4.09
C GLU A 378 0.21 33.63 5.22
N LYS A 379 1.11 34.36 5.88
CA LYS A 379 0.69 35.36 6.88
C LYS A 379 -0.09 36.50 6.23
N GLY A 380 -1.23 36.84 6.81
CA GLY A 380 -2.01 38.00 6.38
C GLY A 380 -3.44 38.03 6.92
N VAL A 381 -4.15 39.12 6.68
CA VAL A 381 -5.52 39.31 7.19
C VAL A 381 -6.57 39.25 6.07
N ARG A 382 -6.28 38.56 4.96
CA ARG A 382 -7.21 38.44 3.83
C ARG A 382 -8.40 37.57 4.24
N LYS A 383 -9.61 38.05 3.93
CA LYS A 383 -10.87 37.34 4.15
C LYS A 383 -11.38 36.76 2.84
N SER A 384 -12.09 35.65 2.92
CA SER A 384 -12.75 35.04 1.76
C SER A 384 -13.96 35.89 1.36
N SER A 385 -14.29 35.90 0.06
CA SER A 385 -15.58 36.44 -0.41
C SER A 385 -16.74 35.51 -0.05
N VAL A 386 -16.44 34.24 0.24
CA VAL A 386 -17.39 33.24 0.72
C VAL A 386 -17.59 33.43 2.23
N ASN A 387 -18.78 33.87 2.63
CA ASN A 387 -19.16 33.98 4.04
C ASN A 387 -20.08 32.80 4.43
N ILE A 388 -19.50 31.77 5.03
CA ILE A 388 -20.26 30.65 5.60
C ILE A 388 -20.30 30.82 7.11
N GLN A 389 -21.27 31.59 7.57
CA GLN A 389 -21.54 31.86 8.98
C GLN A 389 -22.70 31.02 9.55
N ASP A 390 -23.13 29.97 8.84
CA ASP A 390 -24.19 29.09 9.35
C ASP A 390 -23.64 28.21 10.48
N ALA A 391 -23.56 28.79 11.68
CA ALA A 391 -23.32 28.09 12.93
C ALA A 391 -24.23 26.86 13.06
N GLN A 392 -25.44 26.93 12.49
CA GLN A 392 -26.40 25.83 12.43
C GLN A 392 -25.86 24.58 11.72
N VAL A 393 -25.20 24.72 10.56
CA VAL A 393 -24.64 23.55 9.82
C VAL A 393 -23.50 22.90 10.62
N VAL A 394 -22.70 23.69 11.32
CA VAL A 394 -21.62 23.21 12.18
C VAL A 394 -22.18 22.55 13.44
N LEU A 395 -23.22 23.13 14.05
CA LEU A 395 -23.89 22.60 15.24
C LEU A 395 -24.65 21.31 14.95
N ASP A 396 -25.49 21.28 13.90
CA ASP A 396 -26.25 20.09 13.50
C ASP A 396 -25.32 18.91 13.13
N ALA A 397 -24.15 19.22 12.56
CA ALA A 397 -23.16 18.21 12.23
C ALA A 397 -22.31 17.79 13.44
N ALA A 398 -21.98 18.70 14.36
CA ALA A 398 -21.35 18.37 15.63
C ALA A 398 -22.28 17.52 16.51
N GLU A 399 -23.58 17.83 16.56
CA GLU A 399 -24.60 17.04 17.27
C GLU A 399 -24.76 15.65 16.66
N GLN A 400 -24.76 15.51 15.33
CA GLN A 400 -24.75 14.21 14.68
C GLN A 400 -23.46 13.43 14.94
N GLU A 401 -22.28 14.07 14.90
CA GLU A 401 -21.01 13.39 15.24
C GLU A 401 -20.95 12.98 16.71
N ILE A 402 -21.52 13.76 17.62
CA ILE A 402 -21.71 13.37 19.03
C ILE A 402 -22.66 12.16 19.11
N SER A 403 -23.77 12.18 18.37
CA SER A 403 -24.77 11.11 18.34
C SER A 403 -24.27 9.82 17.68
N GLU A 404 -23.39 9.91 16.69
CA GLU A 404 -22.73 8.79 16.02
C GLU A 404 -21.48 8.32 16.77
N SER A 405 -20.88 9.19 17.59
CA SER A 405 -19.84 8.77 18.50
C SER A 405 -20.42 7.78 19.50
N PHE A 406 -19.66 6.74 19.85
CA PHE A 406 -20.05 5.75 20.88
C PHE A 406 -20.21 6.37 22.28
N LEU A 407 -20.37 7.68 22.43
CA LEU A 407 -20.50 8.42 23.65
C LEU A 407 -22.00 8.53 23.99
N GLN A 408 -22.45 7.76 24.98
CA GLN A 408 -23.80 7.97 25.51
C GLN A 408 -23.71 9.07 26.56
N ILE A 409 -24.32 10.23 26.26
CA ILE A 409 -24.49 11.31 27.22
C ILE A 409 -25.89 11.19 27.80
N SER A 410 -25.98 11.06 29.12
CA SER A 410 -27.26 11.09 29.84
C SER A 410 -27.22 12.25 30.83
N ASP A 411 -28.21 13.14 30.72
CA ASP A 411 -28.43 14.20 31.70
C ASP A 411 -29.25 13.59 32.85
N THR A 412 -28.66 13.53 34.04
CA THR A 412 -29.30 13.04 35.27
C THR A 412 -29.80 14.25 36.06
N LEU A 413 -30.81 14.07 36.93
CA LEU A 413 -31.42 15.15 37.75
C LEU A 413 -30.42 16.02 38.55
N ASP A 414 -29.21 15.51 38.83
CA ASP A 414 -28.14 16.19 39.58
C ASP A 414 -26.78 16.22 38.83
N GLY A 415 -26.72 15.95 37.51
CA GLY A 415 -25.43 15.77 36.84
C GLY A 415 -25.39 15.38 35.35
N ILE A 416 -24.18 15.23 34.79
CA ILE A 416 -23.94 14.57 33.49
C ILE A 416 -23.21 13.25 33.69
N GLN A 417 -23.64 12.21 32.97
CA GLN A 417 -22.90 10.98 32.81
C GLN A 417 -22.42 10.79 31.36
N PHE A 418 -21.11 10.54 31.20
CA PHE A 418 -20.49 10.07 29.96
C PHE A 418 -20.21 8.58 30.07
N TYR A 419 -20.91 7.78 29.26
CA TYR A 419 -20.67 6.34 29.20
C TYR A 419 -20.01 5.93 27.89
N TYR A 420 -18.87 5.25 28.02
CA TYR A 420 -18.17 4.62 26.92
C TYR A 420 -18.40 3.10 26.99
N PRO A 421 -19.34 2.53 26.19
CA PRO A 421 -19.64 1.11 26.19
C PRO A 421 -18.45 0.24 25.76
N PRO A 422 -18.46 -1.06 26.11
CA PRO A 422 -17.55 -2.04 25.52
C PRO A 422 -17.84 -2.22 24.02
N LEU A 423 -16.96 -2.90 23.28
CA LEU A 423 -17.12 -3.20 21.84
C LEU A 423 -17.10 -1.98 20.89
N LYS A 424 -16.49 -0.86 21.28
CA LYS A 424 -16.31 0.31 20.38
C LYS A 424 -15.47 -0.06 19.16
N GLY A 425 -16.01 0.17 17.96
CA GLY A 425 -15.38 -0.30 16.73
C GLY A 425 -15.20 -1.82 16.70
N GLY A 426 -16.09 -2.56 17.38
CA GLY A 426 -15.96 -3.99 17.67
C GLY A 426 -15.70 -4.84 16.44
N ALA A 427 -16.32 -4.53 15.30
CA ALA A 427 -16.08 -5.22 14.04
C ALA A 427 -14.60 -5.27 13.64
N LEU A 428 -13.87 -4.16 13.79
CA LEU A 428 -12.44 -4.10 13.45
C LEU A 428 -11.58 -4.94 14.41
N TYR A 429 -11.84 -4.83 15.71
CA TYR A 429 -11.06 -5.58 16.72
C TYR A 429 -11.43 -7.06 16.77
N ILE A 430 -12.69 -7.42 16.51
CA ILE A 430 -13.14 -8.81 16.31
C ILE A 430 -12.47 -9.38 15.07
N PHE A 431 -12.47 -8.65 13.95
CA PHE A 431 -11.76 -9.08 12.74
C PHE A 431 -10.26 -9.30 13.02
N LYS A 432 -9.58 -8.38 13.70
CA LYS A 432 -8.18 -8.53 14.12
C LYS A 432 -7.96 -9.74 15.04
N LEU A 433 -8.89 -10.02 15.94
CA LEU A 433 -8.82 -11.16 16.85
C LEU A 433 -8.99 -12.49 16.10
N VAL A 434 -9.99 -12.60 15.23
CA VAL A 434 -10.23 -13.81 14.41
C VAL A 434 -9.06 -14.08 13.48
N THR A 435 -8.60 -13.06 12.75
CA THR A 435 -7.44 -13.18 11.85
C THR A 435 -6.16 -13.49 12.63
N GLY A 436 -5.94 -12.86 13.78
CA GLY A 436 -4.82 -13.15 14.67
C GLY A 436 -4.82 -14.61 15.16
N LEU A 437 -5.96 -15.13 15.61
CA LEU A 437 -6.08 -16.52 16.05
C LEU A 437 -5.83 -17.51 14.91
N ALA A 438 -6.35 -17.25 13.72
CA ALA A 438 -6.06 -18.05 12.54
C ALA A 438 -4.55 -18.06 12.21
N PHE A 439 -3.90 -16.90 12.34
CA PHE A 439 -2.46 -16.76 12.11
C PHE A 439 -1.62 -17.47 13.17
N VAL A 440 -2.03 -17.47 14.44
CA VAL A 440 -1.38 -18.27 15.51
C VAL A 440 -1.47 -19.76 15.18
N GLY A 441 -2.67 -20.26 14.83
CA GLY A 441 -2.83 -21.66 14.44
C GLY A 441 -1.94 -22.05 13.27
N PHE A 442 -1.81 -21.16 12.29
CA PHE A 442 -0.94 -21.33 11.13
C PHE A 442 0.56 -21.34 11.48
N LEU A 443 1.02 -20.37 12.28
CA LEU A 443 2.42 -20.30 12.73
C LEU A 443 2.79 -21.52 13.61
N SER A 444 1.87 -21.98 14.46
CA SER A 444 2.06 -23.20 15.24
C SER A 444 2.16 -24.45 14.36
N TRP A 445 1.38 -24.53 13.28
CA TRP A 445 1.48 -25.64 12.32
C TRP A 445 2.79 -25.60 11.52
N ILE A 446 3.24 -24.43 11.06
CA ILE A 446 4.56 -24.26 10.44
C ILE A 446 5.67 -24.63 11.42
N GLY A 447 5.63 -24.10 12.64
CA GLY A 447 6.64 -24.35 13.67
C GLY A 447 6.72 -25.84 14.01
N PHE A 448 5.58 -26.52 14.14
CA PHE A 448 5.53 -27.96 14.36
C PHE A 448 6.10 -28.76 13.18
N SER A 449 5.73 -28.37 11.95
CA SER A 449 6.22 -29.03 10.72
C SER A 449 7.72 -28.81 10.53
N ALA A 450 8.22 -27.60 10.79
CA ALA A 450 9.65 -27.28 10.74
C ALA A 450 10.42 -28.00 11.84
N ALA A 451 9.92 -28.02 13.08
CA ALA A 451 10.57 -28.70 14.21
C ALA A 451 10.71 -30.22 13.99
N SER A 452 9.82 -30.81 13.18
CA SER A 452 9.91 -32.22 12.80
C SER A 452 11.01 -32.53 11.76
N ARG A 453 11.59 -31.51 11.12
CA ARG A 453 12.65 -31.63 10.09
C ARG A 453 13.94 -30.96 10.61
N VAL A 454 14.97 -31.75 10.91
CA VAL A 454 16.23 -31.26 11.50
C VAL A 454 17.20 -30.84 10.39
N GLU A 455 16.99 -29.65 9.82
CA GLU A 455 17.87 -29.00 8.85
C GLU A 455 18.17 -27.54 9.23
N GLU A 456 19.24 -26.94 8.72
CA GLU A 456 19.62 -25.54 9.05
C GLU A 456 18.52 -24.52 8.71
N VAL A 457 17.71 -24.79 7.68
CA VAL A 457 16.55 -23.98 7.28
C VAL A 457 15.45 -23.98 8.37
N SER A 458 15.35 -25.05 9.16
CA SER A 458 14.35 -25.17 10.24
C SER A 458 14.59 -24.17 11.37
N LEU A 459 15.85 -23.90 11.73
CA LEU A 459 16.18 -22.91 12.77
C LEU A 459 15.79 -21.48 12.35
N PHE A 460 15.97 -21.14 11.07
CA PHE A 460 15.55 -19.86 10.52
C PHE A 460 14.02 -19.72 10.54
N ILE A 461 13.29 -20.76 10.12
CA ILE A 461 11.82 -20.78 10.15
C ILE A 461 11.29 -20.69 11.60
N MET A 462 11.88 -21.44 12.53
CA MET A 462 11.51 -21.41 13.96
C MET A 462 11.74 -20.03 14.59
N PHE A 463 12.84 -19.36 14.25
CA PHE A 463 13.11 -17.99 14.67
C PHE A 463 12.04 -17.01 14.15
N PHE A 464 11.67 -17.12 12.87
CA PHE A 464 10.60 -16.32 12.27
C PHE A 464 9.25 -16.60 12.95
N VAL A 465 8.89 -17.87 13.14
CA VAL A 465 7.66 -18.28 13.84
C VAL A 465 7.60 -17.69 15.26
N ALA A 466 8.71 -17.70 16.00
CA ALA A 466 8.76 -17.13 17.34
C ALA A 466 8.53 -15.60 17.35
N ILE A 467 9.19 -14.87 16.44
CA ILE A 467 9.04 -13.41 16.34
C ILE A 467 7.63 -13.02 15.92
N PHE A 468 7.13 -13.60 14.82
CA PHE A 468 5.80 -13.29 14.32
C PHE A 468 4.71 -13.77 15.29
N GLY A 469 4.93 -14.90 15.96
CA GLY A 469 4.03 -15.42 17.00
C GLY A 469 3.91 -14.46 18.18
N LEU A 470 5.02 -13.89 18.67
CA LEU A 470 5.01 -12.90 19.74
C LEU A 470 4.26 -11.62 19.33
N ILE A 471 4.51 -11.11 18.11
CA ILE A 471 3.83 -9.93 17.59
C ILE A 471 2.31 -10.14 17.51
N VAL A 472 1.89 -11.31 17.01
CA VAL A 472 0.46 -11.65 16.87
C VAL A 472 -0.19 -11.83 18.24
N ALA A 473 0.49 -12.48 19.19
CA ALA A 473 -0.02 -12.65 20.55
C ALA A 473 -0.23 -11.30 21.27
N LEU A 474 0.71 -10.36 21.14
CA LEU A 474 0.57 -8.99 21.65
C LEU A 474 -0.61 -8.26 20.98
N GLY A 475 -0.78 -8.44 19.67
CA GLY A 475 -1.91 -7.87 18.92
C GLY A 475 -3.28 -8.41 19.37
N ILE A 476 -3.38 -9.71 19.66
CA ILE A 476 -4.59 -10.34 20.20
C ILE A 476 -4.88 -9.79 21.60
N GLY A 477 -3.89 -9.75 22.49
CA GLY A 477 -4.05 -9.20 23.84
C GLY A 477 -4.51 -7.74 23.82
N PHE A 478 -3.93 -6.91 22.95
CA PHE A 478 -4.38 -5.54 22.73
C PHE A 478 -5.81 -5.45 22.21
N SER A 479 -6.20 -6.34 21.29
CA SER A 479 -7.56 -6.37 20.73
C SER A 479 -8.61 -6.76 21.78
N ILE A 480 -8.30 -7.75 22.63
CA ILE A 480 -9.16 -8.14 23.77
C ILE A 480 -9.31 -6.98 24.75
N TYR A 481 -8.19 -6.32 25.10
CA TYR A 481 -8.22 -5.15 25.97
C TYR A 481 -9.13 -4.06 25.41
N GLN A 482 -9.03 -3.74 24.12
CA GLN A 482 -9.86 -2.72 23.49
C GLN A 482 -11.34 -3.10 23.40
N LEU A 483 -11.66 -4.39 23.21
CA LEU A 483 -13.05 -4.87 23.15
C LEU A 483 -13.75 -4.81 24.51
N LEU A 484 -13.02 -5.09 25.59
CA LEU A 484 -13.57 -5.20 26.94
C LEU A 484 -13.45 -3.91 27.75
N HIS A 485 -12.57 -2.98 27.37
CA HIS A 485 -12.35 -1.76 28.15
C HIS A 485 -13.55 -0.80 28.07
N THR A 486 -14.07 -0.42 29.24
CA THR A 486 -15.13 0.57 29.42
C THR A 486 -14.61 1.76 30.22
N LEU A 487 -15.12 2.96 29.91
CA LEU A 487 -14.87 4.17 30.69
C LEU A 487 -16.22 4.78 31.07
N MET A 488 -16.46 4.96 32.36
CA MET A 488 -17.64 5.65 32.86
C MET A 488 -17.18 6.89 33.61
N VAL A 489 -17.75 8.04 33.26
CA VAL A 489 -17.49 9.29 33.96
C VAL A 489 -18.82 9.90 34.37
N SER A 490 -19.00 10.18 35.65
CA SER A 490 -20.16 10.89 36.17
C SER A 490 -19.73 12.16 36.90
N ILE A 491 -20.52 13.21 36.75
CA ILE A 491 -20.43 14.43 37.55
C ILE A 491 -21.70 14.45 38.38
N GLU A 492 -21.65 14.01 39.64
CA GLU A 492 -22.81 13.90 40.53
C GLU A 492 -22.44 14.43 41.92
N GLY A 493 -23.36 15.17 42.56
CA GLY A 493 -23.18 15.64 43.95
C GLY A 493 -21.94 16.51 44.18
N GLY A 494 -21.51 17.28 43.17
CA GLY A 494 -20.31 18.11 43.25
C GLY A 494 -18.99 17.34 43.17
N LYS A 495 -18.99 16.09 42.68
CA LYS A 495 -17.79 15.28 42.43
C LYS A 495 -17.77 14.76 41.00
N LEU A 496 -16.58 14.73 40.39
CA LEU A 496 -16.29 14.06 39.14
C LEU A 496 -15.67 12.70 39.44
N ILE A 497 -16.37 11.63 39.08
CA ILE A 497 -15.97 10.24 39.28
C ILE A 497 -15.65 9.63 37.91
N SER A 498 -14.43 9.10 37.75
CA SER A 498 -14.01 8.39 36.55
C SER A 498 -13.64 6.96 36.89
N VAL A 499 -14.26 6.00 36.20
CA VAL A 499 -14.07 4.57 36.42
C VAL A 499 -13.68 3.90 35.11
N SER A 500 -12.44 3.42 35.03
CA SER A 500 -11.95 2.56 33.94
C SER A 500 -12.07 1.11 34.36
N ARG A 501 -12.75 0.30 33.54
CA ARG A 501 -12.98 -1.13 33.78
C ARG A 501 -12.63 -1.96 32.55
N VAL A 502 -12.29 -3.22 32.77
CA VAL A 502 -12.25 -4.26 31.71
C VAL A 502 -13.22 -5.36 32.11
N LEU A 503 -12.83 -6.22 33.06
CA LEU A 503 -13.74 -7.14 33.78
C LEU A 503 -14.00 -6.66 35.22
N PHE A 504 -13.00 -6.04 35.84
CA PHE A 504 -13.07 -5.38 37.14
C PHE A 504 -12.58 -3.93 37.03
N PRO A 505 -12.88 -3.04 38.00
CA PRO A 505 -12.33 -1.69 38.03
C PRO A 505 -10.81 -1.72 38.11
N ILE A 506 -10.14 -1.20 37.08
CA ILE A 506 -8.67 -1.10 37.03
C ILE A 506 -8.22 0.21 37.67
N LYS A 507 -9.02 1.27 37.48
CA LYS A 507 -8.73 2.59 38.04
C LYS A 507 -10.03 3.31 38.37
N ILE A 508 -10.15 3.75 39.62
CA ILE A 508 -11.19 4.66 40.10
C ILE A 508 -10.48 5.97 40.43
N SER A 509 -11.02 7.10 40.02
CA SER A 509 -10.47 8.41 40.35
C SER A 509 -11.61 9.38 40.59
N GLU A 510 -11.50 10.14 41.67
CA GLU A 510 -12.52 11.07 42.15
C GLU A 510 -11.88 12.42 42.37
N ILE A 511 -12.50 13.49 41.88
CA ILE A 511 -12.10 14.89 42.15
C ILE A 511 -13.36 15.67 42.51
N ALA A 512 -13.31 16.52 43.54
CA ALA A 512 -14.42 17.43 43.81
C ALA A 512 -14.47 18.54 42.74
N VAL A 513 -15.67 18.85 42.24
CA VAL A 513 -15.90 19.80 41.15
C VAL A 513 -15.30 21.18 41.45
N HIS A 514 -15.42 21.65 42.69
CA HIS A 514 -14.84 22.93 43.13
C HIS A 514 -13.30 22.95 43.19
N GLU A 515 -12.64 21.78 43.21
CA GLU A 515 -11.18 21.67 43.15
C GLU A 515 -10.67 21.59 41.70
N ILE A 516 -11.57 21.55 40.69
CA ILE A 516 -11.19 21.48 39.27
C ILE A 516 -10.76 22.86 38.78
N ARG A 517 -9.45 23.05 38.67
CA ARG A 517 -8.87 24.30 38.17
C ARG A 517 -8.82 24.39 36.65
N LYS A 518 -8.66 23.23 35.98
CA LYS A 518 -8.44 23.17 34.53
C LYS A 518 -8.88 21.85 33.93
N VAL A 519 -9.61 21.93 32.82
CA VAL A 519 -9.85 20.82 31.89
C VAL A 519 -8.99 21.04 30.65
N LYS A 520 -8.15 20.06 30.30
CA LYS A 520 -7.23 20.15 29.15
C LYS A 520 -7.41 18.94 28.23
N LYS A 521 -7.42 19.18 26.92
CA LYS A 521 -7.23 18.14 25.90
C LYS A 521 -5.75 17.89 25.65
N SER A 522 -5.36 16.63 25.56
CA SER A 522 -4.04 16.17 25.14
C SER A 522 -4.19 15.24 23.92
N ARG A 523 -3.28 15.36 22.95
CA ARG A 523 -3.26 14.43 21.80
C ARG A 523 -2.78 13.07 22.29
N SER A 524 -3.62 12.05 22.12
CA SER A 524 -3.40 10.71 22.66
C SER A 524 -2.86 9.73 21.63
N MET A 525 -3.30 9.86 20.39
CA MET A 525 -2.84 9.03 19.28
C MET A 525 -3.00 9.82 17.98
N GLN A 526 -2.01 9.70 17.11
CA GLN A 526 -2.07 10.19 15.74
C GLN A 526 -2.03 8.97 14.84
N MET A 527 -3.12 8.72 14.11
CA MET A 527 -3.18 7.61 13.16
C MET A 527 -2.96 8.16 11.76
N GLY A 528 -1.74 8.04 11.26
CA GLY A 528 -1.39 8.37 9.88
C GLY A 528 -1.33 7.11 9.04
N ASN A 529 -2.09 7.06 7.94
CA ASN A 529 -1.87 6.09 6.87
C ASN A 529 -1.00 6.79 5.81
N GLN A 530 -0.01 6.12 5.21
CA GLN A 530 0.81 6.74 4.16
C GLN A 530 -0.09 7.32 3.06
N GLY A 531 -0.04 8.65 2.88
CA GLY A 531 -0.82 9.35 1.85
C GLY A 531 -2.26 9.73 2.23
N LYS A 532 -2.62 9.65 3.52
CA LYS A 532 -3.80 10.32 4.10
C LYS A 532 -3.37 11.25 5.22
N THR A 533 -4.10 12.33 5.44
CA THR A 533 -3.82 13.25 6.52
C THR A 533 -4.02 12.54 7.86
N PRO A 534 -3.06 12.64 8.79
CA PRO A 534 -3.19 12.02 10.09
C PRO A 534 -4.42 12.55 10.82
N VAL A 535 -5.26 11.64 11.32
CA VAL A 535 -6.39 11.99 12.19
C VAL A 535 -5.91 12.03 13.64
N ALA A 536 -6.17 13.14 14.32
CA ALA A 536 -5.86 13.28 15.73
C ALA A 536 -6.96 12.70 16.62
N TYR A 537 -6.55 11.87 17.57
CA TYR A 537 -7.40 11.40 18.67
C TYR A 537 -7.01 12.10 19.96
N TYR A 538 -7.97 12.74 20.60
CA TYR A 538 -7.79 13.50 21.83
C TYR A 538 -8.20 12.69 23.06
N LYS A 539 -7.46 12.92 24.14
CA LYS A 539 -7.82 12.53 25.51
C LYS A 539 -8.11 13.81 26.29
N ILE A 540 -9.17 13.82 27.07
CA ILE A 540 -9.56 14.97 27.90
C ILE A 540 -9.27 14.62 29.35
N GLU A 541 -8.56 15.49 30.04
CA GLU A 541 -8.14 15.31 31.43
C GLU A 541 -8.53 16.53 32.28
N ALA A 542 -9.11 16.28 33.45
CA ALA A 542 -9.37 17.28 34.48
C ALA A 542 -8.23 17.29 35.50
N PHE A 543 -7.81 18.50 35.90
CA PHE A 543 -6.72 18.75 36.84
C PHE A 543 -7.26 19.40 38.11
N GLY A 544 -7.03 18.75 39.24
CA GLY A 544 -7.40 19.25 40.57
C GLY A 544 -6.31 20.14 41.20
N ASP A 545 -6.68 20.90 42.23
CA ASP A 545 -5.77 21.81 42.95
C ASP A 545 -4.55 21.12 43.58
N ARG A 546 -4.68 19.84 43.94
CA ARG A 546 -3.61 19.03 44.55
C ARG A 546 -2.72 18.31 43.54
N GLY A 547 -2.85 18.62 42.24
CA GLY A 547 -2.09 17.99 41.16
C GLY A 547 -2.69 16.66 40.66
N GLU A 548 -3.90 16.32 41.11
CA GLU A 548 -4.65 15.14 40.70
C GLU A 548 -5.06 15.23 39.23
N ARG A 549 -5.03 14.10 38.51
CA ARG A 549 -5.36 14.03 37.07
C ARG A 549 -6.38 12.94 36.82
N VAL A 550 -7.55 13.35 36.35
CA VAL A 550 -8.65 12.42 36.04
C VAL A 550 -8.92 12.41 34.53
N CYS A 551 -8.96 11.21 33.95
CA CYS A 551 -9.33 11.03 32.55
C CYS A 551 -10.84 11.13 32.40
N VAL A 552 -11.30 12.12 31.64
CA VAL A 552 -12.73 12.40 31.42
C VAL A 552 -13.21 11.80 30.10
N ALA A 553 -12.36 11.85 29.06
CA ALA A 553 -12.66 11.26 27.76
C ALA A 553 -11.39 10.67 27.14
N ARG A 554 -11.53 9.59 26.36
CA ARG A 554 -10.42 8.96 25.63
C ARG A 554 -10.84 8.59 24.21
N GLY A 555 -9.95 8.80 23.26
CA GLY A 555 -10.18 8.41 21.86
C GLY A 555 -11.22 9.30 21.16
N VAL A 556 -11.33 10.56 21.57
CA VAL A 556 -12.21 11.54 20.92
C VAL A 556 -11.61 11.87 19.55
N LYS A 557 -12.31 11.51 18.48
CA LYS A 557 -11.87 11.74 17.10
C LYS A 557 -12.11 13.21 16.76
N GLY A 558 -11.06 13.94 16.38
CA GLY A 558 -11.19 15.34 15.95
C GLY A 558 -11.16 16.35 17.09
N GLU A 559 -10.75 17.58 16.74
CA GLU A 559 -10.54 18.66 17.71
C GLU A 559 -11.85 19.32 18.15
N GLN A 560 -12.82 19.47 17.23
CA GLN A 560 -14.10 20.12 17.51
C GLN A 560 -14.95 19.34 18.50
N LEU A 561 -15.03 18.03 18.31
CA LEU A 561 -15.73 17.14 19.25
C LEU A 561 -15.08 17.22 20.65
N ALA A 562 -13.75 17.29 20.72
CA ALA A 562 -13.05 17.44 21.99
C ALA A 562 -13.37 18.78 22.68
N ASP A 563 -13.46 19.87 21.91
CA ASP A 563 -13.83 21.20 22.44
C ASP A 563 -15.30 21.27 22.86
N ALA A 564 -16.21 20.67 22.10
CA ALA A 564 -17.63 20.56 22.45
C ALA A 564 -17.81 19.80 23.77
N ILE A 565 -17.10 18.67 23.95
CA ILE A 565 -17.12 17.90 25.20
C ILE A 565 -16.56 18.75 26.35
N ILE A 566 -15.46 19.48 26.15
CA ILE A 566 -14.89 20.37 27.18
C ILE A 566 -15.88 21.49 27.56
N ALA A 567 -16.54 22.09 26.57
CA ALA A 567 -17.52 23.15 26.80
C ALA A 567 -18.71 22.62 27.62
N LYS A 568 -19.23 21.43 27.27
CA LYS A 568 -20.30 20.76 28.01
C LYS A 568 -19.87 20.36 29.43
N ILE A 569 -18.62 19.97 29.65
CA ILE A 569 -18.12 19.71 31.02
C ILE A 569 -18.06 21.00 31.83
N LYS A 570 -17.55 22.09 31.23
CA LYS A 570 -17.42 23.39 31.88
C LYS A 570 -18.75 24.05 32.24
N SER A 571 -19.88 23.66 31.64
CA SER A 571 -21.18 24.20 32.05
C SER A 571 -21.71 23.59 33.35
N TYR A 572 -21.06 22.53 33.88
CA TYR A 572 -21.44 21.82 35.10
C TYR A 572 -20.37 21.90 36.20
N ILE A 573 -19.27 22.60 35.93
CA ILE A 573 -18.20 22.96 36.87
C ILE A 573 -18.24 24.47 37.05
#